data_AF-K6ZV67-F1
#
_entry.id   AF-K6ZV67-F1
#
_cell.length_a   1.000
_cell.length_b   1.000
_cell.length_c   1.000
_cell.angle_alpha   90.00
_cell.angle_beta   90.00
_cell.angle_gamma   90.00
#
_symmetry.space_group_name_H-M   'P 1'
#
loop_
_entity.id
_entity.type
_entity.pdbx_description
1 polymer ?
#
loop_
_entity_poly.entity_id
_entity_poly.type
_entity_poly.pdbx_seq_one_letter_code
_entity_poly.pdbx_strand_id
1 'polypeptide(L)'
;MPHNSGLSSDDLFKLRSMRPGMVVDLQIHSPTLKRRVKTEFVGIDGNRNLIFRFPDESKWAGLGGAIYMNNSMIVRCILEDETGEIVAFKVKITIVITKPSKLVFTSFPESIQSHGLRAEQRAQTRIAAMIIDTQERSHIVPCLVRDISNQGCMISIGRDAKGVRPAIDQELELLIPNSQGDDISLSGYVRNKKEDDTRQYFGIQFCAEENDVAKLLSQLLINNDVP
;
A
#
# COMPACT_ATOMS: atom_id res chain seq x y z
N MET A 1 29.40 10.40 -20.56
CA MET A 1 29.70 9.01 -20.17
C MET A 1 28.40 8.35 -19.77
N PRO A 2 28.00 7.21 -20.35
CA PRO A 2 26.86 6.47 -19.84
C PRO A 2 27.27 5.85 -18.50
N HIS A 3 26.56 6.20 -17.42
CA HIS A 3 26.72 5.52 -16.14
C HIS A 3 26.10 4.13 -16.33
N ASN A 4 26.94 3.10 -16.40
CA ASN A 4 26.48 1.72 -16.47
C ASN A 4 25.98 1.36 -15.07
N SER A 5 24.73 1.72 -14.77
CA SER A 5 24.06 1.33 -13.53
C SER A 5 24.06 -0.20 -13.50
N GLY A 6 24.69 -0.83 -12.51
CA GLY A 6 24.73 -2.29 -12.34
C GLY A 6 23.38 -2.95 -12.04
N LEU A 7 22.29 -2.29 -12.41
CA LEU A 7 20.91 -2.68 -12.22
C LEU A 7 20.49 -3.68 -13.30
N SER A 8 19.72 -4.68 -12.90
CA SER A 8 19.10 -5.62 -13.82
C SER A 8 17.97 -4.95 -14.63
N SER A 9 17.49 -5.62 -15.68
CA SER A 9 16.32 -5.17 -16.44
C SER A 9 15.06 -5.05 -15.57
N ASP A 10 14.91 -5.94 -14.58
CA ASP A 10 13.81 -5.92 -13.61
C ASP A 10 13.90 -4.71 -12.67
N ASP A 11 15.11 -4.40 -12.18
CA ASP A 11 15.35 -3.20 -11.37
C ASP A 11 15.01 -1.92 -12.14
N LEU A 12 15.43 -1.85 -13.41
CA LEU A 12 15.12 -0.72 -14.28
C LEU A 12 13.63 -0.61 -14.58
N PHE A 13 12.93 -1.74 -14.73
CA PHE A 13 11.48 -1.78 -14.85
C PHE A 13 10.82 -1.19 -13.59
N LYS A 14 11.21 -1.63 -12.39
CA LYS A 14 10.69 -1.13 -11.11
C LYS A 14 10.87 0.38 -10.94
N LEU A 15 12.03 0.94 -11.29
CA LEU A 15 12.24 2.40 -11.26
C LEU A 15 11.35 3.13 -12.26
N ARG A 16 11.23 2.60 -13.48
CA ARG A 16 10.41 3.22 -14.54
C ARG A 16 8.91 3.12 -14.27
N SER A 17 8.50 2.15 -13.47
CA SER A 17 7.12 2.04 -12.96
C SER A 17 6.77 3.10 -11.92
N MET A 18 7.75 3.81 -11.35
CA MET A 18 7.46 4.96 -10.49
C MET A 18 6.88 6.11 -11.31
N ARG A 19 5.65 6.52 -10.99
CA ARG A 19 4.91 7.59 -11.66
C ARG A 19 5.04 8.92 -10.90
N PRO A 20 5.18 10.06 -11.59
CA PRO A 20 5.08 11.37 -10.95
C PRO A 20 3.82 11.48 -10.09
N GLY A 21 3.94 12.09 -8.90
CA GLY A 21 2.84 12.19 -7.93
C GLY A 21 2.78 11.04 -6.93
N MET A 22 3.53 9.94 -7.14
CA MET A 22 3.56 8.84 -6.18
C MET A 22 4.13 9.28 -4.82
N VAL A 23 3.47 8.85 -3.75
CA VAL A 23 3.98 9.04 -2.39
C VAL A 23 5.16 8.10 -2.17
N VAL A 24 6.29 8.68 -1.81
CA VAL A 24 7.49 7.96 -1.43
C VAL A 24 7.86 8.29 0.01
N ASP A 25 8.60 7.38 0.59
CA ASP A 25 9.09 7.50 1.94
C ASP A 25 10.62 7.63 1.91
N LEU A 26 11.11 8.75 2.42
CA LEU A 26 12.52 9.05 2.54
C LEU A 26 12.98 8.76 3.97
N GLN A 27 13.82 7.75 4.11
CA GLN A 27 14.58 7.54 5.34
C GLN A 27 15.92 8.27 5.21
N ILE A 28 16.04 9.35 5.97
CA ILE A 28 17.21 10.21 6.01
C ILE A 28 18.03 9.82 7.25
N HIS A 29 19.34 9.69 7.05
CA HIS A 29 20.28 9.47 8.13
C HIS A 29 21.31 10.59 8.07
N SER A 30 21.37 11.41 9.11
CA SER A 30 22.47 12.33 9.39
C SER A 30 23.06 11.99 10.76
N PRO A 31 24.26 12.48 11.09
CA PRO A 31 24.86 12.24 12.41
C PRO A 31 23.95 12.66 13.58
N THR A 32 23.07 13.63 13.36
CA THR A 32 22.20 14.22 14.39
C THR A 32 20.73 13.82 14.24
N LEU A 33 20.32 13.20 13.13
CA LEU A 33 18.93 12.87 12.86
C LEU A 33 18.78 11.60 12.03
N LYS A 34 18.07 10.62 12.59
CA LYS A 34 17.50 9.51 11.83
C LYS A 34 15.99 9.72 11.74
N ARG A 35 15.48 9.98 10.54
CA ARG A 35 14.05 10.27 10.36
C ARG A 35 13.51 9.66 9.08
N ARG A 36 12.23 9.30 9.13
CA ARG A 36 11.44 8.78 8.02
C ARG A 36 10.36 9.80 7.69
N VAL A 37 10.31 10.29 6.46
CA VAL A 37 9.36 11.34 6.03
C VAL A 37 8.73 10.96 4.71
N LYS A 38 7.45 11.28 4.55
CA LYS A 38 6.74 11.09 3.28
C LYS A 38 6.86 12.34 2.42
N THR A 39 7.06 12.14 1.12
CA THR A 39 7.04 13.19 0.10
C THR A 39 6.56 12.61 -1.22
N GLU A 40 6.62 13.42 -2.27
CA GLU A 40 6.20 13.07 -3.62
C GLU A 40 7.41 12.79 -4.52
N PHE A 41 7.31 11.74 -5.32
CA PHE A 41 8.21 11.52 -6.45
C PHE A 41 7.82 12.41 -7.62
N VAL A 42 8.77 13.16 -8.16
CA VAL A 42 8.53 14.13 -9.25
C VAL A 42 8.92 13.54 -10.59
N GLY A 43 9.98 12.74 -10.67
CA GLY A 43 10.36 12.08 -11.91
C GLY A 43 11.83 11.65 -11.98
N ILE A 44 12.23 11.26 -13.18
CA ILE A 44 13.56 10.75 -13.50
C ILE A 44 14.16 11.58 -14.65
N ASP A 45 15.40 12.04 -14.47
CA ASP A 45 16.22 12.61 -15.55
C ASP A 45 17.16 11.53 -16.09
N GLY A 46 16.67 10.73 -17.05
CA GLY A 46 17.38 9.58 -17.61
C GLY A 46 17.97 8.65 -16.54
N ASN A 47 19.13 8.06 -16.78
CA ASN A 47 19.82 7.25 -15.75
C ASN A 47 20.79 8.11 -14.91
N ARG A 48 20.48 9.40 -14.70
CA ARG A 48 21.36 10.34 -14.00
C ARG A 48 20.83 10.69 -12.63
N ASN A 49 19.58 11.14 -12.57
CA ASN A 49 19.02 11.66 -11.34
C ASN A 49 17.58 11.21 -11.11
N LEU A 50 17.25 10.97 -9.84
CA LEU A 50 15.87 10.91 -9.38
C LEU A 50 15.52 12.27 -8.74
N ILE A 51 14.27 12.68 -8.90
CA ILE A 51 13.78 13.99 -8.45
C ILE A 51 12.62 13.76 -7.49
N PHE A 52 12.72 14.34 -6.30
CA PHE A 52 11.70 14.28 -5.26
C PHE A 52 11.29 15.69 -4.85
N ARG A 53 10.03 15.85 -4.43
CA ARG A 53 9.59 17.06 -3.74
C ARG A 53 10.30 17.13 -2.40
N PHE A 54 10.75 18.32 -2.00
CA PHE A 54 11.23 18.50 -0.63
C PHE A 54 10.07 18.26 0.35
N PRO A 55 10.23 17.42 1.40
CA PRO A 55 9.13 17.11 2.30
C PRO A 55 8.60 18.35 3.01
N ASP A 56 7.31 18.34 3.33
CA ASP A 56 6.62 19.47 3.99
C ASP A 56 7.26 19.81 5.35
N GLU A 57 7.96 20.93 5.41
CA GLU A 57 8.68 21.39 6.60
C GLU A 57 7.75 21.72 7.76
N SER A 58 6.48 22.06 7.50
CA SER A 58 5.50 22.30 8.56
C SER A 58 5.17 21.04 9.35
N LYS A 59 5.26 19.87 8.69
CA LYS A 59 5.05 18.55 9.29
C LYS A 59 6.34 17.98 9.90
N TRP A 60 7.49 18.43 9.41
CA TRP A 60 8.78 17.82 9.70
C TRP A 60 9.85 18.86 10.06
N ALA A 61 9.89 19.27 11.33
CA ALA A 61 10.87 20.24 11.83
C ALA A 61 12.33 19.75 11.71
N GLY A 62 13.26 20.61 11.33
CA GLY A 62 14.70 20.32 11.31
C GLY A 62 15.21 19.56 10.08
N LEU A 63 14.38 19.38 9.03
CA LEU A 63 14.80 18.71 7.79
C LEU A 63 15.92 19.42 7.04
N GLY A 64 16.01 20.75 7.13
CA GLY A 64 17.09 21.52 6.50
C GLY A 64 18.50 21.10 6.95
N GLY A 65 18.63 20.53 8.15
CA GLY A 65 19.90 20.00 8.67
C GLY A 65 20.19 18.55 8.26
N ALA A 66 19.27 17.86 7.58
CA ALA A 66 19.40 16.45 7.23
C ALA A 66 19.30 16.18 5.72
N ILE A 67 18.59 17.02 4.97
CA ILE A 67 18.50 16.95 3.50
C ILE A 67 19.44 18.00 2.91
N TYR A 68 20.71 17.64 2.76
CA TYR A 68 21.75 18.50 2.20
C TYR A 68 22.64 17.73 1.23
N MET A 69 23.35 18.46 0.37
CA MET A 69 24.23 17.90 -0.64
C MET A 69 25.20 16.88 -0.04
N ASN A 70 25.44 15.79 -0.77
CA ASN A 70 26.26 14.65 -0.41
C ASN A 70 25.75 13.75 0.71
N ASN A 71 24.67 14.10 1.42
CA ASN A 71 24.07 13.16 2.34
C ASN A 71 23.38 12.00 1.59
N SER A 72 23.28 10.83 2.21
CA SER A 72 22.56 9.68 1.65
C SER A 72 21.17 9.55 2.24
N MET A 73 20.24 9.03 1.45
CA MET A 73 18.92 8.62 1.92
C MET A 73 18.52 7.28 1.31
N ILE A 74 17.63 6.58 2.02
CA ILE A 74 16.95 5.39 1.49
C ILE A 74 15.54 5.82 1.08
N VAL A 75 15.21 5.59 -0.18
CA VAL A 75 13.87 5.82 -0.73
C VAL A 75 13.11 4.51 -0.66
N ARG A 76 11.85 4.57 -0.24
CA ARG A 76 10.91 3.44 -0.30
C ARG A 76 9.64 3.86 -1.01
N CYS A 77 9.16 3.02 -1.91
CA CYS A 77 7.88 3.19 -2.58
C CYS A 77 7.14 1.85 -2.64
N ILE A 78 5.84 1.92 -2.88
CA ILE A 78 4.96 0.78 -3.06
C ILE A 78 4.51 0.82 -4.52
N LEU A 79 4.79 -0.25 -5.27
CA LEU A 79 4.34 -0.44 -6.65
C LEU A 79 3.10 -1.35 -6.66
N GLU A 80 1.98 -0.86 -6.13
CA GLU A 80 0.79 -1.71 -5.90
C GLU A 80 0.10 -2.13 -7.20
N ASP A 81 0.05 -1.25 -8.21
CA ASP A 81 -0.63 -1.49 -9.49
C ASP A 81 0.24 -2.28 -10.49
N GLU A 82 1.54 -2.37 -10.25
CA GLU A 82 2.49 -3.01 -11.17
C GLU A 82 2.95 -4.39 -10.68
N THR A 83 3.66 -4.45 -9.55
CA THR A 83 4.27 -5.71 -9.07
C THR A 83 3.76 -6.15 -7.69
N GLY A 84 3.00 -5.29 -6.99
CA GLY A 84 2.57 -5.57 -5.63
C GLY A 84 3.73 -5.64 -4.63
N GLU A 85 4.79 -4.86 -4.85
CA GLU A 85 6.01 -4.91 -4.04
C GLU A 85 6.30 -3.57 -3.32
N ILE A 86 7.00 -3.68 -2.19
CA ILE A 86 7.78 -2.58 -1.64
C ILE A 86 9.12 -2.57 -2.34
N VAL A 87 9.49 -1.43 -2.91
CA VAL A 87 10.79 -1.19 -3.53
C VAL A 87 11.58 -0.22 -2.67
N ALA A 88 12.85 -0.53 -2.42
CA ALA A 88 13.76 0.27 -1.60
C ALA A 88 15.13 0.40 -2.27
N PHE A 89 15.69 1.60 -2.25
CA PHE A 89 17.02 1.86 -2.80
C PHE A 89 17.71 3.04 -2.11
N LYS A 90 19.05 3.02 -2.11
CA LYS A 90 19.87 4.08 -1.53
C LYS A 90 20.33 5.05 -2.61
N VAL A 91 20.23 6.34 -2.34
CA VAL A 91 20.69 7.41 -3.23
C VAL A 91 21.45 8.48 -2.43
N LYS A 92 22.28 9.24 -3.13
CA LYS A 92 23.01 10.39 -2.59
C LYS A 92 22.39 11.67 -3.09
N ILE A 93 22.19 12.65 -2.21
CA ILE A 93 21.64 13.97 -2.57
C ILE A 93 22.69 14.72 -3.38
N THR A 94 22.37 15.04 -4.63
CA THR A 94 23.23 15.80 -5.53
C THR A 94 23.05 17.30 -5.29
N ILE A 95 21.80 17.77 -5.22
CA ILE A 95 21.48 19.17 -4.95
C ILE A 95 20.06 19.32 -4.42
N VAL A 96 19.83 20.35 -3.62
CA VAL A 96 18.49 20.81 -3.25
C VAL A 96 18.29 22.18 -3.88
N ILE A 97 17.30 22.31 -4.75
CA ILE A 97 16.89 23.61 -5.30
C ILE A 97 15.69 24.12 -4.50
N THR A 98 15.55 25.43 -4.36
CA THR A 98 14.48 26.05 -3.56
C THR A 98 13.49 26.88 -4.36
N LYS A 99 13.78 27.15 -5.64
CA LYS A 99 12.95 27.93 -6.56
C LYS A 99 12.90 27.26 -7.95
N PRO A 100 11.77 27.34 -8.69
CA PRO A 100 10.48 27.88 -8.25
C PRO A 100 9.75 26.96 -7.25
N SER A 101 10.22 25.72 -7.08
CA SER A 101 9.74 24.76 -6.10
C SER A 101 10.93 24.13 -5.36
N LYS A 102 10.74 23.80 -4.07
CA LYS A 102 11.75 23.04 -3.33
C LYS A 102 11.80 21.59 -3.81
N LEU A 103 12.89 21.20 -4.48
CA LEU A 103 13.12 19.86 -5.03
C LEU A 103 14.47 19.31 -4.57
N VAL A 104 14.52 17.99 -4.40
CA VAL A 104 15.72 17.23 -4.05
C VAL A 104 16.11 16.39 -5.26
N PHE A 105 17.28 16.66 -5.83
CA PHE A 105 17.88 15.86 -6.87
C PHE A 105 18.86 14.88 -6.23
N THR A 106 18.78 13.62 -6.62
CA THR A 106 19.67 12.57 -6.10
C THR A 106 20.38 11.87 -7.24
N SER A 107 21.46 11.15 -6.92
CA SER A 107 22.06 10.18 -7.84
C SER A 107 21.03 9.14 -8.29
N PHE A 108 21.30 8.52 -9.43
CA PHE A 108 20.64 7.27 -9.81
C PHE A 108 21.10 6.15 -8.84
N PRO A 109 20.21 5.22 -8.44
CA PRO A 109 20.58 4.14 -7.53
C PRO A 109 21.48 3.12 -8.23
N GLU A 110 22.35 2.48 -7.46
CA GLU A 110 23.25 1.41 -7.94
C GLU A 110 22.68 0.01 -7.70
N SER A 111 21.75 -0.12 -6.75
CA SER A 111 21.05 -1.36 -6.42
C SER A 111 19.63 -1.07 -5.94
N ILE A 112 18.75 -2.05 -6.15
CA ILE A 112 17.36 -2.03 -5.70
C ILE A 112 17.10 -3.30 -4.88
N GLN A 113 16.33 -3.14 -3.82
CA GLN A 113 15.74 -4.23 -3.06
C GLN A 113 14.24 -4.17 -3.26
N SER A 114 13.61 -5.30 -3.60
CA SER A 114 12.16 -5.42 -3.58
C SER A 114 11.72 -6.58 -2.70
N HIS A 115 10.50 -6.46 -2.17
CA HIS A 115 9.83 -7.51 -1.43
C HIS A 115 8.34 -7.43 -1.71
N GLY A 116 7.70 -8.57 -1.98
CA GLY A 116 6.25 -8.64 -2.12
C GLY A 116 5.55 -8.06 -0.89
N LEU A 117 4.54 -7.22 -1.10
CA LEU A 117 3.75 -6.62 0.00
C LEU A 117 2.98 -7.66 0.79
N ARG A 118 2.67 -8.78 0.15
CA ARG A 118 1.74 -9.80 0.64
C ARG A 118 2.42 -11.16 0.48
N ALA A 119 2.25 -12.01 1.49
CA ALA A 119 2.66 -13.41 1.42
C ALA A 119 1.85 -14.19 0.37
N GLU A 120 0.63 -13.73 0.07
CA GLU A 120 -0.28 -14.36 -0.88
C GLU A 120 -0.90 -13.31 -1.82
N GLN A 121 -1.18 -13.73 -3.04
CA GLN A 121 -1.91 -12.90 -4.01
C GLN A 121 -3.35 -12.68 -3.56
N ARG A 122 -3.89 -11.48 -3.81
CA ARG A 122 -5.30 -11.17 -3.59
C ARG A 122 -6.02 -11.09 -4.92
N ALA A 123 -7.13 -11.80 -5.04
CA ALA A 123 -8.01 -11.69 -6.19
C ALA A 123 -8.92 -10.47 -6.05
N GLN A 124 -9.03 -9.68 -7.11
CA GLN A 124 -9.97 -8.56 -7.17
C GLN A 124 -11.39 -9.07 -7.40
N THR A 125 -12.35 -8.59 -6.61
CA THR A 125 -13.74 -9.05 -6.62
C THR A 125 -14.73 -7.90 -6.45
N ARG A 126 -16.02 -8.17 -6.63
CA ARG A 126 -17.13 -7.25 -6.36
C ARG A 126 -18.34 -8.00 -5.78
N ILE A 127 -18.08 -8.79 -4.74
CA ILE A 127 -19.09 -9.69 -4.16
C ILE A 127 -19.93 -8.90 -3.18
N ALA A 128 -21.26 -8.98 -3.30
CA ALA A 128 -22.17 -8.42 -2.32
C ALA A 128 -22.14 -9.25 -1.03
N ALA A 129 -22.02 -8.57 0.11
CA ALA A 129 -21.98 -9.20 1.42
C ALA A 129 -22.72 -8.34 2.45
N MET A 130 -22.95 -8.91 3.62
CA MET A 130 -23.51 -8.23 4.77
C MET A 130 -22.55 -8.37 5.95
N ILE A 131 -22.23 -7.25 6.59
CA ILE A 131 -21.49 -7.23 7.85
C ILE A 131 -22.48 -7.51 8.96
N ILE A 132 -22.17 -8.48 9.82
CA ILE A 132 -22.89 -8.80 11.05
C ILE A 132 -21.94 -8.51 12.20
N ASP A 133 -22.36 -7.64 13.11
CA ASP A 133 -21.63 -7.41 14.36
C ASP A 133 -21.82 -8.62 15.29
N THR A 134 -20.72 -9.23 15.74
CA THR A 134 -20.76 -10.43 16.58
C THR A 134 -21.25 -10.13 18.00
N GLN A 135 -21.06 -8.90 18.48
CA GLN A 135 -21.52 -8.44 19.80
C GLN A 135 -22.99 -8.03 19.74
N GLU A 136 -23.37 -7.30 18.70
CA GLU A 136 -24.73 -6.80 18.48
C GLU A 136 -25.28 -7.29 17.14
N ARG A 137 -25.73 -8.57 17.11
CA ARG A 137 -26.31 -9.26 15.94
C ARG A 137 -27.50 -8.55 15.25
N SER A 138 -27.93 -7.40 15.75
CA SER A 138 -28.94 -6.51 15.17
C SER A 138 -28.38 -5.57 14.08
N HIS A 139 -27.06 -5.38 13.99
CA HIS A 139 -26.45 -4.45 13.05
C HIS A 139 -25.99 -5.16 11.78
N ILE A 140 -26.83 -5.09 10.74
CA ILE A 140 -26.54 -5.61 9.41
C ILE A 140 -26.27 -4.45 8.45
N VAL A 141 -25.06 -4.40 7.89
CA VAL A 141 -24.66 -3.35 6.94
C VAL A 141 -24.27 -3.96 5.60
N PRO A 142 -24.97 -3.62 4.50
CA PRO A 142 -24.57 -4.05 3.16
C PRO A 142 -23.18 -3.52 2.79
N CYS A 143 -22.34 -4.39 2.26
CA CYS A 143 -21.01 -4.05 1.82
C CYS A 143 -20.64 -4.79 0.52
N LEU A 144 -19.50 -4.42 -0.06
CA LEU A 144 -18.90 -5.13 -1.19
C LEU A 144 -17.52 -5.62 -0.82
N VAL A 145 -17.26 -6.91 -0.98
CA VAL A 145 -15.90 -7.47 -0.99
C VAL A 145 -15.21 -7.03 -2.28
N ARG A 146 -14.06 -6.38 -2.14
CA ARG A 146 -13.26 -5.76 -3.21
C ARG A 146 -12.06 -6.58 -3.59
N ASP A 147 -11.44 -7.20 -2.60
CA ASP A 147 -10.38 -8.17 -2.81
C ASP A 147 -10.44 -9.24 -1.72
N ILE A 148 -9.89 -10.41 -2.00
CA ILE A 148 -9.85 -11.55 -1.08
C ILE A 148 -8.59 -12.41 -1.32
N SER A 149 -8.03 -12.95 -0.24
CA SER A 149 -7.05 -14.05 -0.22
C SER A 149 -7.42 -15.04 0.91
N ASN A 150 -6.59 -16.07 1.15
CA ASN A 150 -6.85 -17.02 2.24
C ASN A 150 -6.82 -16.38 3.62
N GLN A 151 -6.02 -15.30 3.77
CA GLN A 151 -5.77 -14.65 5.07
C GLN A 151 -6.68 -13.46 5.36
N GLY A 152 -7.46 -12.98 4.39
CA GLY A 152 -8.30 -11.81 4.60
C GLY A 152 -8.92 -11.23 3.34
N CYS A 153 -9.66 -10.15 3.51
CA CYS A 153 -10.30 -9.43 2.42
C CYS A 153 -10.31 -7.92 2.66
N MET A 154 -10.66 -7.17 1.63
CA MET A 154 -11.06 -5.76 1.75
C MET A 154 -12.53 -5.64 1.44
N ILE A 155 -13.28 -4.97 2.32
CA ILE A 155 -14.67 -4.59 2.05
C ILE A 155 -14.78 -3.08 1.83
N SER A 156 -15.83 -2.66 1.14
CA SER A 156 -16.22 -1.25 1.02
C SER A 156 -17.68 -1.04 1.37
N ILE A 157 -17.96 0.04 2.08
CA ILE A 157 -19.30 0.52 2.46
C ILE A 157 -19.52 1.89 1.81
N GLY A 158 -20.71 2.15 1.29
CA GLY A 158 -21.09 3.48 0.79
C GLY A 158 -21.07 4.51 1.92
N ARG A 159 -20.59 5.73 1.66
CA ARG A 159 -20.48 6.76 2.72
C ARG A 159 -21.84 7.13 3.31
N ASP A 160 -22.88 7.08 2.48
CA ASP A 160 -24.29 7.32 2.78
C ASP A 160 -25.03 6.12 3.40
N ALA A 161 -24.41 4.94 3.42
CA ALA A 161 -25.04 3.74 3.97
C ALA A 161 -25.36 3.92 5.46
N LYS A 162 -26.59 3.60 5.86
CA LYS A 162 -26.98 3.62 7.28
C LYS A 162 -26.39 2.40 8.00
N GLY A 163 -26.13 2.54 9.29
CA GLY A 163 -25.65 1.45 10.16
C GLY A 163 -24.26 1.67 10.75
N VAL A 164 -23.84 0.75 11.62
CA VAL A 164 -22.59 0.82 12.38
C VAL A 164 -21.40 0.73 11.44
N ARG A 165 -20.34 1.48 11.75
CA ARG A 165 -19.06 1.40 11.04
C ARG A 165 -18.09 0.59 11.88
N PRO A 166 -17.47 -0.47 11.33
CA PRO A 166 -16.53 -1.26 12.08
C PRO A 166 -15.37 -0.42 12.63
N ALA A 167 -15.03 -0.62 13.91
CA ALA A 167 -13.84 -0.05 14.52
C ALA A 167 -12.60 -0.89 14.17
N ILE A 168 -11.41 -0.30 14.32
CA ILE A 168 -10.16 -1.07 14.22
C ILE A 168 -10.13 -2.07 15.38
N ASP A 169 -9.64 -3.28 15.10
CA ASP A 169 -9.59 -4.46 15.97
C ASP A 169 -10.96 -4.98 16.42
N GLN A 170 -12.06 -4.46 15.86
CA GLN A 170 -13.38 -5.06 16.04
C GLN A 170 -13.45 -6.39 15.28
N GLU A 171 -14.00 -7.41 15.95
CA GLU A 171 -14.40 -8.67 15.33
C GLU A 171 -15.76 -8.50 14.65
N LEU A 172 -15.87 -9.04 13.45
CA LEU A 172 -17.10 -9.03 12.67
C LEU A 172 -17.24 -10.33 11.90
N GLU A 173 -18.48 -10.61 11.50
CA GLU A 173 -18.83 -11.72 10.63
C GLU A 173 -19.30 -11.15 9.27
N LEU A 174 -18.75 -11.67 8.18
CA LEU A 174 -19.17 -11.34 6.81
C LEU A 174 -20.03 -12.47 6.27
N LEU A 175 -21.31 -12.18 6.04
CA LEU A 175 -22.22 -13.10 5.38
C LEU A 175 -22.27 -12.81 3.88
N ILE A 176 -21.91 -13.79 3.07
CA ILE A 176 -21.94 -13.73 1.61
C ILE A 176 -23.09 -14.61 1.13
N PRO A 177 -24.17 -14.01 0.58
CA PRO A 177 -25.30 -14.77 0.09
C PRO A 177 -24.91 -15.70 -1.06
N ASN A 178 -25.29 -16.97 -0.96
CA ASN A 178 -25.03 -17.95 -2.01
C ASN A 178 -26.34 -18.40 -2.66
N SER A 179 -26.47 -18.15 -3.96
CA SER A 179 -27.69 -18.52 -4.71
C SER A 179 -27.90 -20.03 -4.90
N GLN A 180 -26.85 -20.85 -4.75
CA GLN A 180 -26.89 -22.30 -5.05
C GLN A 180 -26.64 -23.20 -3.83
N GLY A 181 -26.66 -22.66 -2.61
CA GLY A 181 -26.44 -23.44 -1.39
C GLY A 181 -26.47 -22.55 -0.15
N ASP A 182 -25.87 -23.03 0.94
CA ASP A 182 -25.78 -22.25 2.17
C ASP A 182 -24.90 -21.01 1.97
N ASP A 183 -25.32 -19.92 2.61
CA ASP A 183 -24.55 -18.68 2.69
C ASP A 183 -23.18 -18.95 3.30
N ILE A 184 -22.18 -18.20 2.84
CA ILE A 184 -20.81 -18.34 3.32
C ILE A 184 -20.59 -17.30 4.41
N SER A 185 -20.17 -17.75 5.59
CA SER A 185 -19.80 -16.86 6.69
C SER A 185 -18.28 -16.80 6.84
N LEU A 186 -17.75 -15.57 6.95
CA LEU A 186 -16.33 -15.30 7.19
C LEU A 186 -16.15 -14.36 8.39
N SER A 187 -15.65 -14.89 9.50
CA SER A 187 -15.26 -14.15 10.71
C SER A 187 -13.86 -13.53 10.59
N GLY A 188 -13.70 -12.31 11.08
CA GLY A 188 -12.39 -11.68 11.09
C GLY A 188 -12.30 -10.36 11.85
N TYR A 189 -11.07 -9.88 11.99
CA TYR A 189 -10.74 -8.64 12.69
C TYR A 189 -10.42 -7.52 11.72
N VAL A 190 -10.97 -6.33 11.95
CA VAL A 190 -10.63 -5.13 11.19
C VAL A 190 -9.20 -4.71 11.52
N ARG A 191 -8.31 -4.71 10.54
CA ARG A 191 -6.89 -4.32 10.73
C ARG A 191 -6.56 -2.92 10.26
N ASN A 192 -7.32 -2.39 9.31
CA ASN A 192 -7.15 -1.02 8.84
C ASN A 192 -8.44 -0.47 8.25
N LYS A 193 -8.50 0.86 8.18
CA LYS A 193 -9.56 1.61 7.50
C LYS A 193 -8.95 2.71 6.63
N LYS A 194 -9.56 2.94 5.47
CA LYS A 194 -9.31 4.10 4.61
C LYS A 194 -10.63 4.63 4.07
N GLU A 195 -10.66 5.86 3.61
CA GLU A 195 -11.85 6.42 2.97
C GLU A 195 -11.47 7.28 1.77
N ASP A 196 -12.39 7.34 0.81
CA ASP A 196 -12.40 8.33 -0.26
C ASP A 196 -13.70 9.15 -0.19
N ASP A 197 -13.93 10.00 -1.18
CA ASP A 197 -15.10 10.88 -1.21
C ASP A 197 -16.44 10.12 -1.22
N THR A 198 -16.44 8.87 -1.71
CA THR A 198 -17.63 8.06 -1.97
C THR A 198 -17.79 6.86 -1.04
N ARG A 199 -16.69 6.32 -0.50
CA ARG A 199 -16.65 5.03 0.17
C ARG A 199 -15.71 4.98 1.35
N GLN A 200 -16.05 4.12 2.30
CA GLN A 200 -15.18 3.69 3.38
C GLN A 200 -14.76 2.25 3.14
N TYR A 201 -13.48 1.97 3.36
CA TYR A 201 -12.86 0.66 3.12
C TYR A 201 -12.30 0.12 4.42
N PHE A 202 -12.47 -1.18 4.62
CA PHE A 202 -12.00 -1.89 5.80
C PHE A 202 -11.22 -3.11 5.35
N GLY A 203 -9.96 -3.20 5.79
CA GLY A 203 -9.14 -4.40 5.62
C GLY A 203 -9.41 -5.35 6.77
N ILE A 204 -9.85 -6.57 6.46
CA ILE A 204 -10.24 -7.59 7.43
C ILE A 204 -9.24 -8.74 7.33
N GLN A 205 -8.74 -9.19 8.49
CA GLN A 205 -7.95 -10.41 8.61
C GLN A 205 -8.84 -11.54 9.12
N PHE A 206 -8.84 -12.66 8.41
CA PHE A 206 -9.66 -13.82 8.76
C PHE A 206 -9.13 -14.56 9.99
N CYS A 207 -10.05 -15.09 10.80
CA CYS A 207 -9.73 -16.06 11.85
C CYS A 207 -9.36 -17.40 11.20
N ALA A 208 -8.19 -17.95 11.53
CA ALA A 208 -7.63 -19.10 10.81
C ALA A 208 -8.41 -20.42 11.00
N GLU A 209 -9.25 -20.53 12.03
CA GLU A 209 -9.90 -21.80 12.42
C GLU A 209 -11.38 -21.91 12.00
N GLU A 210 -12.02 -20.82 11.56
CA GLU A 210 -13.50 -20.76 11.47
C GLU A 210 -14.05 -20.40 10.08
N ASN A 211 -13.20 -20.26 9.05
CA ASN A 211 -13.64 -19.63 7.80
C ASN A 211 -13.66 -20.56 6.58
N ASP A 212 -14.81 -20.59 5.91
CA ASP A 212 -15.05 -21.25 4.62
C ASP A 212 -14.39 -20.51 3.42
N VAL A 213 -13.23 -19.89 3.63
CA VAL A 213 -12.53 -19.07 2.61
C VAL A 213 -12.21 -19.90 1.37
N ALA A 214 -11.72 -21.14 1.56
CA ALA A 214 -11.36 -22.02 0.46
C ALA A 214 -12.56 -22.38 -0.43
N LYS A 215 -13.73 -22.57 0.20
CA LYS A 215 -15.00 -22.83 -0.51
C LYS A 215 -15.40 -21.62 -1.35
N LEU A 216 -15.28 -20.41 -0.81
CA LEU A 216 -15.54 -19.19 -1.56
C LEU A 216 -14.56 -18.99 -2.72
N LEU A 217 -13.25 -19.13 -2.49
CA LEU A 217 -12.24 -18.92 -3.53
C LEU A 217 -12.37 -19.91 -4.69
N SER A 218 -12.66 -21.18 -4.38
CA SER A 218 -12.92 -22.20 -5.41
C SER A 218 -14.18 -21.90 -6.24
N GLN A 219 -15.27 -21.44 -5.62
CA GLN A 219 -16.48 -21.02 -6.34
C GLN A 219 -16.24 -19.83 -7.27
N LEU A 220 -15.30 -18.95 -6.91
CA LEU A 220 -14.93 -17.78 -7.70
C LEU A 220 -13.93 -18.11 -8.81
N LEU A 221 -13.54 -19.38 -8.98
CA LEU A 221 -12.49 -19.82 -9.91
C LEU A 221 -11.16 -19.07 -9.71
N ILE A 222 -10.90 -18.66 -8.47
CA ILE A 222 -9.63 -18.04 -8.09
C ILE A 222 -8.69 -19.19 -7.73
N ASN A 223 -7.73 -19.48 -8.62
CA ASN A 223 -6.72 -20.49 -8.35
C ASN A 223 -5.77 -20.03 -7.23
N ASN A 224 -5.75 -20.80 -6.13
CA ASN A 224 -4.71 -20.75 -5.12
C ASN A 224 -3.54 -21.67 -5.55
N ASP A 225 -2.91 -21.36 -6.68
CA ASP A 225 -1.69 -22.08 -7.05
C ASP A 225 -0.53 -21.48 -6.25
N VAL A 226 -0.25 -22.10 -5.10
CA VAL A 226 0.97 -21.86 -4.32
C VAL A 226 2.06 -22.77 -4.88
N PRO A 227 3.20 -22.24 -5.37
CA PRO A 227 4.41 -23.05 -5.57
C PRO A 227 5.09 -23.40 -4.22
#